data_AF-A0A2T9YTV1-F1
#
_entry.id   AF-A0A2T9YTV1-F1
#
_cell.length_a   1.000
_cell.length_b   1.000
_cell.length_c   1.000
_cell.angle_alpha   90.00
_cell.angle_beta   90.00
_cell.angle_gamma   90.00
#
_symmetry.space_group_name_H-M   'P 1'
#
loop_
_entity.id
_entity.type
_entity.pdbx_description
1 polymer ?
#
loop_
_entity_poly.entity_id
_entity_poly.type
_entity_poly.pdbx_seq_one_letter_code
_entity_poly.pdbx_strand_id
1 'polypeptide(L)'
;MATEAHCIFCFDVLTSKLDDKTHDISATFAPAKYPLFVTWKLPDEHDQVLRGCIGTFQNVNLATHLKEYSILSAFEDSRFDPIEKHELPHLINCVSLLTNFEKADNYLDWKHQKSSA
;
A
#
# COMPACT_ATOMS: atom_id res chain seq x y z
N MET A 1 10.12 5.44 -7.80
CA MET A 1 9.70 6.05 -6.51
C MET A 1 8.19 6.00 -6.43
N ALA A 2 7.63 5.80 -5.24
CA ALA A 2 6.19 5.97 -5.03
C ALA A 2 5.79 7.45 -5.21
N THR A 3 4.56 7.69 -5.64
CA THR A 3 4.03 9.04 -5.89
C THR A 3 2.63 9.14 -5.28
N GLU A 4 2.14 10.36 -5.10
CA GLU A 4 0.77 10.62 -4.63
C GLU A 4 -0.29 9.95 -5.50
N ALA A 5 -0.04 9.84 -6.81
CA ALA A 5 -0.94 9.17 -7.75
C ALA A 5 -1.17 7.68 -7.41
N HIS A 6 -0.17 6.99 -6.83
CA HIS A 6 -0.37 5.62 -6.37
C HIS A 6 -1.32 5.58 -5.16
N CYS A 7 -1.16 6.49 -4.21
CA CYS A 7 -2.03 6.56 -3.03
C CYS A 7 -3.47 6.94 -3.40
N ILE A 8 -3.65 7.91 -4.30
CA ILE A 8 -4.97 8.29 -4.84
C ILE A 8 -5.64 7.09 -5.50
N PHE A 9 -4.91 6.35 -6.33
CA PHE A 9 -5.44 5.14 -6.96
C PHE A 9 -5.86 4.08 -5.93
N CYS A 10 -5.10 3.88 -4.85
CA CYS A 10 -5.51 3.00 -3.75
C CYS A 10 -6.82 3.47 -3.09
N PHE A 11 -6.96 4.77 -2.84
CA PHE A 11 -8.19 5.36 -2.29
C PHE A 11 -9.40 5.21 -3.21
N ASP A 12 -9.22 5.43 -4.52
CA ASP A 12 -10.29 5.24 -5.50
C ASP A 12 -10.78 3.79 -5.49
N VAL A 13 -9.83 2.83 -5.42
CA VAL A 13 -10.13 1.39 -5.34
C VAL A 13 -10.91 1.05 -4.08
N LEU A 14 -10.43 1.52 -2.93
CA LEU A 14 -11.08 1.28 -1.64
C LEU A 14 -12.49 1.89 -1.60
N THR A 15 -12.63 3.14 -2.05
CA THR A 15 -13.91 3.87 -2.06
C THR A 15 -14.92 3.18 -2.96
N SER A 16 -14.50 2.79 -4.17
CA SER A 16 -15.33 2.05 -5.12
C SER A 16 -15.81 0.71 -4.54
N LYS A 17 -14.91 -0.01 -3.85
CA LYS A 17 -15.23 -1.27 -3.17
C LYS A 17 -16.23 -1.08 -2.01
N LEU A 18 -16.10 -0.02 -1.22
CA LEU A 18 -17.00 0.30 -0.09
C LEU A 18 -18.36 0.83 -0.54
N ASP A 19 -18.44 1.44 -1.71
CA ASP A 19 -19.68 1.94 -2.31
C ASP A 19 -20.45 0.86 -3.10
N ASP A 20 -19.93 -0.37 -3.18
CA ASP A 20 -20.41 -1.44 -4.08
C ASP A 20 -20.60 -0.99 -5.53
N LYS A 21 -19.84 0.02 -5.96
CA LYS A 21 -19.87 0.53 -7.33
C LYS A 21 -18.78 -0.17 -8.14
N THR A 22 -19.12 -0.64 -9.32
CA THR A 22 -18.12 -1.09 -10.30
C THR A 22 -17.75 0.10 -11.18
N HIS A 23 -16.91 1.01 -10.67
CA HIS A 23 -16.27 2.00 -11.51
C HIS A 23 -15.01 1.42 -12.14
N ASP A 24 -14.77 1.76 -13.41
CA ASP A 24 -13.50 1.49 -14.07
C ASP A 24 -12.45 2.47 -13.55
N ILE A 25 -11.63 2.00 -12.61
CA ILE A 25 -10.54 2.79 -12.03
C ILE A 25 -9.31 2.54 -12.88
N SER A 26 -8.93 3.57 -13.62
CA SER A 26 -7.75 3.54 -14.49
C SER A 26 -6.55 4.17 -13.79
N ALA A 27 -5.39 3.54 -13.94
CA ALA A 27 -4.14 4.07 -13.42
C ALA A 27 -3.69 5.28 -14.25
N THR A 28 -3.39 6.39 -13.57
CA THR A 28 -2.88 7.63 -14.20
C THR A 28 -1.35 7.71 -14.21
N PHE A 29 -0.68 6.64 -13.76
CA PHE A 29 0.77 6.52 -13.68
C PHE A 29 1.31 5.52 -14.69
N ALA A 30 2.60 5.64 -15.02
CA ALA A 30 3.24 4.80 -16.03
C ALA A 30 3.26 3.31 -15.63
N PRO A 31 3.11 2.40 -16.60
CA PRO A 31 3.23 0.96 -16.33
C PRO A 31 4.65 0.64 -15.85
N ALA A 32 4.73 -0.09 -14.74
CA ALA A 32 5.99 -0.53 -14.16
C ALA A 32 5.82 -1.86 -13.41
N LYS A 33 6.93 -2.44 -12.97
CA LYS A 33 6.94 -3.59 -12.07
C LYS A 33 7.80 -3.33 -10.84
N TYR A 34 7.25 -3.60 -9.67
CA TYR A 34 7.93 -3.48 -8.39
C TYR A 34 7.38 -4.51 -7.40
N PRO A 35 8.22 -5.02 -6.50
CA PRO A 35 7.75 -5.48 -5.20
C PRO A 35 7.15 -4.30 -4.44
N LEU A 36 5.99 -4.51 -3.81
CA LEU A 36 5.22 -3.43 -3.24
C LEU A 36 4.42 -3.84 -2.01
N PHE A 37 4.14 -2.87 -1.16
CA PHE A 37 3.23 -2.99 -0.02
C PHE A 37 2.26 -1.81 0.00
N VAL A 38 0.98 -2.11 0.24
CA VAL A 38 -0.04 -1.08 0.49
C VAL A 38 -0.34 -1.11 1.98
N THR A 39 -0.27 0.06 2.61
CA THR A 39 -0.46 0.25 4.04
C THR A 39 -1.55 1.27 4.29
N TRP A 40 -2.51 0.92 5.13
CA TRP A 40 -3.52 1.82 5.68
C TRP A 40 -3.18 2.15 7.12
N LYS A 41 -3.42 3.40 7.51
CA LYS A 41 -3.22 3.88 8.88
C LYS A 41 -4.36 4.80 9.29
N LEU A 42 -4.56 4.95 10.59
CA LEU A 42 -5.40 5.99 11.17
C LEU A 42 -4.53 6.96 11.97
N PRO A 43 -4.89 8.25 12.04
CA PRO A 43 -4.28 9.18 12.95
C PRO A 43 -4.55 8.75 14.41
N ASP A 44 -3.54 8.94 15.25
CA ASP A 44 -3.59 8.78 16.69
C ASP A 44 -3.08 10.06 17.35
N GLU A 45 -3.25 10.22 18.67
CA GLU A 45 -2.96 11.48 19.38
C GLU A 45 -1.51 11.98 19.18
N HIS A 46 -0.58 11.06 18.94
CA HIS A 46 0.85 11.36 18.82
C HIS A 46 1.52 10.77 17.57
N ASP A 47 0.84 9.90 16.81
CA ASP A 47 1.43 9.24 15.63
C ASP A 47 0.33 8.71 14.68
N GLN A 48 0.66 7.72 13.85
CA GLN A 48 -0.25 7.02 12.96
C GLN A 48 -0.25 5.53 13.32
N VAL A 49 -1.42 4.98 13.60
CA VAL A 49 -1.58 3.57 13.95
C VAL A 49 -1.87 2.75 12.70
N LEU A 50 -1.22 1.60 12.59
CA LEU A 50 -1.44 0.66 11.49
C LEU A 50 -2.88 0.15 11.48
N ARG A 51 -3.54 0.24 10.32
CA ARG A 51 -4.92 -0.22 10.10
C ARG A 51 -5.03 -1.38 9.10
N GLY A 52 -3.93 -1.69 8.41
CA GLY A 52 -3.77 -2.84 7.53
C GLY A 52 -2.53 -2.69 6.67
N CYS A 53 -1.81 -3.79 6.38
CA CYS A 53 -0.65 -3.77 5.50
C CYS A 53 -0.42 -5.14 4.88
N ILE A 54 -0.56 -5.20 3.55
CA ILE A 54 -0.32 -6.42 2.75
C ILE A 54 0.45 -6.02 1.50
N GLY A 55 1.30 -6.93 1.04
CA GLY A 55 2.15 -6.72 -0.14
C GLY A 55 2.94 -7.95 -0.52
N THR A 56 3.92 -7.77 -1.40
CA THR A 56 4.75 -8.84 -1.94
C THR A 56 6.17 -8.38 -2.20
N PHE A 57 7.11 -9.32 -2.03
CA PHE A 57 8.50 -9.17 -2.44
C PHE A 57 8.73 -9.57 -3.91
N GLN A 58 7.71 -10.08 -4.61
CA GLN A 58 7.82 -10.42 -6.02
C GLN A 58 7.72 -9.19 -6.92
N ASN A 59 8.42 -9.21 -8.04
CA ASN A 59 8.38 -8.12 -9.01
C ASN A 59 7.10 -8.18 -9.87
N VAL A 60 6.04 -7.50 -9.43
CA VAL A 60 4.68 -7.61 -9.97
C VAL A 60 4.24 -6.37 -10.75
N ASN A 61 3.21 -6.49 -11.59
CA ASN A 61 2.65 -5.33 -12.31
C ASN A 61 2.05 -4.32 -11.33
N LEU A 62 2.55 -3.09 -11.38
CA LEU A 62 2.22 -2.03 -10.43
C LEU A 62 0.73 -1.71 -10.37
N ALA A 63 0.08 -1.42 -11.51
CA ALA A 63 -1.33 -1.02 -11.51
C ALA A 63 -2.25 -2.16 -11.06
N THR A 64 -2.03 -3.36 -11.57
CA THR A 64 -2.83 -4.55 -11.21
C THR A 64 -2.70 -4.87 -9.72
N HIS A 65 -1.47 -4.90 -9.19
CA HIS A 65 -1.23 -5.33 -7.83
C HIS A 65 -1.44 -4.21 -6.80
N LEU A 66 -1.32 -2.93 -7.17
CA LEU A 66 -1.80 -1.86 -6.29
C LEU A 66 -3.30 -1.98 -6.06
N LYS A 67 -4.09 -2.25 -7.12
CA LYS A 67 -5.54 -2.45 -6.97
C LYS A 67 -5.85 -3.63 -6.06
N GLU A 68 -5.22 -4.77 -6.32
CA GLU A 68 -5.39 -5.99 -5.51
C GLU A 68 -4.98 -5.76 -4.04
N TYR A 69 -3.75 -5.31 -3.80
CA TYR A 69 -3.24 -5.13 -2.44
C TYR A 69 -3.92 -3.99 -1.69
N SER A 70 -4.54 -3.02 -2.36
CA SER A 70 -5.41 -2.03 -1.70
C SER A 70 -6.61 -2.69 -1.04
N ILE A 71 -7.22 -3.66 -1.71
CA ILE A 71 -8.37 -4.42 -1.17
C ILE A 71 -7.88 -5.40 -0.11
N LEU A 72 -6.84 -6.19 -0.40
CA LEU A 72 -6.34 -7.19 0.54
C LEU A 72 -5.87 -6.57 1.85
N SER A 73 -5.12 -5.46 1.80
CA SER A 73 -4.68 -4.76 3.01
C SER A 73 -5.82 -4.10 3.79
N ALA A 74 -6.94 -3.78 3.15
CA ALA A 74 -8.09 -3.17 3.81
C ALA A 74 -9.06 -4.20 4.42
N PHE A 75 -9.21 -5.38 3.82
CA PHE A 75 -10.26 -6.33 4.19
C PHE A 75 -9.76 -7.71 4.60
N GLU A 76 -8.53 -8.08 4.26
CA GLU A 76 -8.02 -9.46 4.44
C GLU A 76 -6.73 -9.52 5.28
N ASP A 77 -6.32 -8.41 5.90
CA ASP A 77 -5.27 -8.42 6.92
C ASP A 77 -5.86 -8.93 8.24
N SER A 78 -5.66 -10.22 8.52
CA SER A 78 -6.27 -10.93 9.67
C SER A 78 -5.92 -10.38 11.05
N ARG A 79 -5.00 -9.41 11.15
CA ARG A 79 -4.67 -8.70 12.38
C ARG A 79 -5.70 -7.62 12.74
N PHE A 80 -6.54 -7.22 11.79
CA PHE A 80 -7.49 -6.13 11.92
C PHE A 80 -8.87 -6.54 11.38
N ASP A 81 -9.93 -5.92 11.90
CA ASP A 81 -11.25 -6.02 11.28
C ASP A 81 -11.26 -5.31 9.92
N PRO A 82 -12.13 -5.69 8.97
CA PRO A 82 -12.18 -5.03 7.67
C PRO A 82 -12.45 -3.51 7.79
N ILE A 83 -11.82 -2.69 6.95
CA ILE A 83 -12.01 -1.22 6.97
C ILE A 83 -13.45 -0.86 6.62
N GLU A 84 -14.04 0.04 7.39
CA GLU A 84 -15.40 0.51 7.18
C GLU A 84 -15.47 1.91 6.55
N LYS A 85 -16.63 2.21 5.93
CA LYS A 85 -16.87 3.47 5.23
C LYS A 85 -16.72 4.72 6.11
N HIS A 86 -17.02 4.62 7.40
CA HIS A 86 -16.91 5.75 8.32
C HIS A 86 -15.45 6.14 8.60
N GLU A 87 -14.49 5.24 8.36
CA GLU A 87 -13.05 5.46 8.58
C GLU A 87 -12.41 6.24 7.42
N LEU A 88 -13.00 6.21 6.22
CA LEU A 88 -12.45 6.80 4.99
C LEU A 88 -11.94 8.24 5.15
N PRO A 89 -12.67 9.18 5.79
CA PRO A 89 -12.22 10.57 5.89
C PRO A 89 -10.96 10.77 6.73
N HIS A 90 -10.63 9.79 7.58
CA HIS A 90 -9.49 9.84 8.50
C HIS A 90 -8.36 8.91 8.07
N LEU A 91 -8.59 8.03 7.11
CA LEU A 91 -7.63 7.04 6.69
C LEU A 91 -6.44 7.69 5.99
N ILE A 92 -5.26 7.12 6.23
CA ILE A 92 -4.00 7.52 5.59
C ILE A 92 -3.50 6.31 4.79
N ASN A 93 -3.14 6.53 3.52
CA ASN A 93 -2.55 5.51 2.68
C ASN A 93 -1.04 5.73 2.51
N CYS A 94 -0.28 4.65 2.53
CA CYS A 94 1.14 4.63 2.21
C CYS A 94 1.43 3.48 1.23
N VAL A 95 2.06 3.82 0.10
CA VAL A 95 2.55 2.85 -0.89
C VAL A 95 4.06 2.76 -0.80
N SER A 96 4.56 1.57 -0.46
CA SER A 96 6.00 1.28 -0.45
C SER A 96 6.37 0.49 -1.70
N LEU A 97 7.20 1.07 -2.57
CA LEU A 97 7.79 0.39 -3.73
C LEU A 97 9.23 0.02 -3.39
N LEU A 98 9.54 -1.26 -3.35
CA LEU A 98 10.85 -1.75 -2.96
C LEU A 98 11.75 -1.87 -4.18
N THR A 99 12.99 -1.42 -4.03
CA THR A 99 14.01 -1.48 -5.07
C THR A 99 15.33 -1.97 -4.46
N ASN A 100 16.30 -2.31 -5.33
CA ASN A 100 17.68 -2.55 -4.91
C ASN A 100 17.87 -3.68 -3.88
N PHE A 101 17.17 -4.81 -4.03
CA PHE A 101 17.42 -5.99 -3.21
C PHE A 101 18.86 -6.47 -3.40
N GLU A 102 19.61 -6.58 -2.29
CA GLU A 102 20.95 -7.14 -2.25
C GLU A 102 20.99 -8.39 -1.38
N LYS A 103 21.89 -9.32 -1.71
CA LYS A 103 22.13 -10.50 -0.88
C LYS A 103 23.05 -10.08 0.27
N ALA A 104 22.64 -10.35 1.49
CA ALA A 104 23.52 -10.19 2.65
C ALA A 104 24.56 -11.32 2.69
N ASP A 105 25.83 -10.96 2.91
CA ASP A 105 26.91 -11.94 3.01
C ASP A 105 26.90 -12.69 4.35
N ASN A 106 26.51 -12.02 5.43
CA ASN A 106 26.37 -12.59 6.77
C ASN A 106 25.42 -11.75 7.65
N TYR A 107 25.12 -12.24 8.85
CA TYR A 107 24.17 -11.56 9.76
C TYR A 107 24.65 -10.20 10.30
N LEU A 108 25.95 -9.87 10.16
CA LEU A 108 26.52 -8.56 10.50
C LEU A 108 26.65 -7.63 9.29
N ASP A 109 26.31 -8.08 8.10
CA ASP A 109 26.35 -7.30 6.86
C ASP A 109 25.09 -6.42 6.71
N TRP A 110 24.85 -5.60 7.72
CA TRP A 110 23.80 -4.59 7.69
C TRP A 110 24.47 -3.22 7.58
N LYS A 111 24.09 -2.47 6.55
CA LYS A 111 24.48 -1.06 6.37
C LYS A 111 23.22 -0.23 6.55
N HIS A 112 23.31 0.87 7.29
CA HIS A 112 22.21 1.81 7.39
C HIS A 112 21.96 2.49 6.03
N GLN A 113 21.19 1.85 5.14
CA GLN A 113 20.66 2.53 3.97
C GLN A 113 19.46 3.37 4.44
N LYS A 114 19.60 4.71 4.40
CA LYS A 114 18.47 5.61 4.64
C LYS A 114 17.49 5.47 3.47
N SER A 115 16.31 4.91 3.72
CA SER A 115 15.19 4.98 2.78
C SER A 115 14.57 6.37 2.90
N SER A 116 14.57 7.13 1.81
CA SER A 116 13.97 8.47 1.74
C SER A 116 12.49 8.43 2.12
N ALA A 117 12.10 9.30 3.05
CA ALA A 117 10.73 9.72 3.27
C ALA A 117 10.19 10.48 2.05
#